data_AF-A0A2S5R0B2-F1
#
_entry.id   AF-A0A2S5R0B2-F1
#
_cell.length_a   1.000
_cell.length_b   1.000
_cell.length_c   1.000
_cell.angle_alpha   90.00
_cell.angle_beta   90.00
_cell.angle_gamma   90.00
#
_symmetry.space_group_name_H-M   'P 1'
#
loop_
_entity.id
_entity.type
_entity.pdbx_description
1 polymer ?
#
loop_
_entity_poly.entity_id
_entity_poly.type
_entity_poly.pdbx_seq_one_letter_code
_entity_poly.pdbx_strand_id
1 'polypeptide(L)'
;MNTKDIGLLAEQIVVVDCLKRGYTVAQVYGDNAPYDLLVDRGKGKIVRVQVKSRSPRNLKLTIEGYTMSYDPEKGSNNRVRRTFYNNDIVDYFAIVDNTTYNIYYVPVSIFSDIDVVNLRLSPTKNNQNKGVKMASDFVNF
;
A
#
# COMPACT_ATOMS: atom_id res chain seq x y z
N MET A 1 -15.84 11.04 8.53
CA MET A 1 -15.62 10.47 7.18
C MET A 1 -15.86 8.98 7.26
N ASN A 2 -16.56 8.39 6.29
CA ASN A 2 -16.71 6.93 6.23
C ASN A 2 -15.40 6.29 5.68
N THR A 3 -15.31 4.96 5.70
CA THR A 3 -14.09 4.25 5.25
C THR A 3 -13.80 4.40 3.76
N LYS A 4 -14.84 4.54 2.92
CA LYS A 4 -14.68 4.78 1.48
C LYS A 4 -14.12 6.16 1.20
N ASP A 5 -14.62 7.19 1.88
CA ASP A 5 -14.13 8.56 1.75
C ASP A 5 -12.65 8.66 2.14
N ILE A 6 -12.22 7.93 3.18
CA ILE A 6 -10.81 7.88 3.62
C ILE A 6 -9.94 7.23 2.55
N GLY A 7 -10.42 6.15 1.92
CA GLY A 7 -9.73 5.50 0.80
C GLY A 7 -9.57 6.44 -0.38
N LEU A 8 -10.67 7.08 -0.80
CA LEU A 8 -10.67 8.05 -1.90
C LEU A 8 -9.72 9.23 -1.61
N LEU A 9 -9.76 9.78 -0.39
CA LEU A 9 -8.83 10.84 0.02
C LEU A 9 -7.37 10.38 -0.09
N ALA A 10 -7.05 9.17 0.36
CA ALA A 10 -5.71 8.61 0.26
C ALA A 10 -5.26 8.47 -1.20
N GLU A 11 -6.13 8.00 -2.10
CA GLU A 11 -5.83 7.93 -3.54
C GLU A 11 -5.49 9.30 -4.11
N GLN A 12 -6.28 10.33 -3.80
CA GLN A 12 -6.03 11.69 -4.30
C GLN A 12 -4.74 12.30 -3.72
N ILE A 13 -4.39 12.00 -2.47
CA ILE A 13 -3.10 12.40 -1.88
C ILE A 13 -1.94 11.82 -2.68
N VAL A 14 -2.02 10.55 -3.09
CA VAL A 14 -1.00 9.89 -3.92
C VAL A 14 -0.94 10.48 -5.33
N VAL A 15 -2.08 10.80 -5.94
CA VAL A 15 -2.13 11.48 -7.24
C VAL A 15 -1.40 12.83 -7.15
N VAL A 16 -1.71 13.65 -6.14
CA VAL A 16 -1.06 14.96 -5.94
C VAL A 16 0.45 14.82 -5.74
N ASP A 17 0.91 13.85 -4.96
CA ASP A 17 2.36 13.61 -4.78
C ASP A 17 3.04 13.21 -6.09
N CYS A 18 2.43 12.31 -6.87
CA CYS A 18 2.96 11.92 -8.17
C CYS A 18 3.04 13.10 -9.14
N LEU A 19 2.00 13.95 -9.19
CA LEU A 19 2.00 15.16 -10.03
C LEU A 19 3.07 16.16 -9.60
N LYS A 20 3.29 16.36 -8.29
CA LYS A 20 4.38 17.20 -7.77
C LYS A 20 5.77 16.70 -8.17
N ARG A 21 5.93 15.38 -8.37
CA ARG A 21 7.16 14.75 -8.86
C ARG A 21 7.32 14.80 -10.38
N GLY A 22 6.35 15.36 -11.10
CA GLY A 22 6.35 15.42 -12.56
C GLY A 22 5.98 14.08 -13.23
N TYR A 23 5.31 13.19 -12.50
CA TYR A 23 4.84 11.92 -13.05
C TYR A 23 3.45 12.08 -13.66
N THR A 24 3.15 11.25 -14.65
CA THR A 24 1.81 11.14 -15.22
C THR A 24 1.06 10.03 -14.50
N VAL A 25 -0.20 10.27 -14.14
CA VAL A 25 -1.04 9.32 -13.40
C VAL A 25 -2.31 9.06 -14.18
N ALA A 26 -2.67 7.79 -14.33
CA ALA A 26 -3.97 7.35 -14.81
C ALA A 26 -4.70 6.61 -13.69
N GLN A 27 -5.95 6.98 -13.46
CA GLN A 27 -6.83 6.30 -12.51
C GLN A 27 -7.53 5.13 -13.20
N VAL A 28 -7.67 4.02 -12.50
CA VAL A 28 -8.40 2.86 -13.01
C VAL A 28 -9.90 3.09 -12.88
N TYR A 29 -10.66 2.72 -13.91
CA TYR A 29 -12.11 2.82 -13.89
C TYR A 29 -12.74 1.60 -13.20
N GLY A 30 -13.47 1.84 -12.11
CA GLY A 30 -14.14 0.82 -11.31
C GLY A 30 -13.25 0.16 -10.26
N ASP A 31 -13.84 -0.73 -9.45
CA ASP A 31 -13.23 -1.21 -8.19
C ASP A 31 -12.72 -2.67 -8.28
N ASN A 32 -12.73 -3.26 -9.47
CA ASN A 32 -12.36 -4.68 -9.68
C ASN A 32 -10.86 -4.88 -9.95
N ALA A 33 -10.14 -3.81 -10.28
CA ALA A 33 -8.71 -3.91 -10.50
C ALA A 33 -7.95 -4.10 -9.18
N PRO A 34 -6.84 -4.84 -9.19
CA PRO A 34 -6.05 -5.09 -7.98
C PRO A 34 -5.09 -3.94 -7.64
N TYR A 35 -5.22 -2.79 -8.31
CA TYR A 35 -4.47 -1.56 -8.12
C TYR A 35 -5.38 -0.37 -8.45
N ASP A 36 -5.10 0.78 -7.85
CA ASP A 36 -5.96 1.98 -7.98
C ASP A 36 -5.40 2.95 -9.04
N LEU A 37 -4.08 2.99 -9.19
CA LEU A 37 -3.37 3.94 -10.06
C LEU A 37 -2.36 3.24 -10.98
N LEU A 38 -2.20 3.81 -12.17
CA LEU A 38 -1.09 3.57 -13.09
C LEU A 38 -0.23 4.83 -13.13
N VAL A 39 1.07 4.70 -12.88
CA VAL A 39 1.99 5.84 -12.83
C VAL A 39 3.08 5.68 -13.88
N ASP A 40 3.19 6.65 -14.78
CA ASP A 40 4.32 6.82 -15.68
C ASP A 40 5.33 7.80 -15.06
N ARG A 41 6.54 7.29 -14.84
CA ARG A 41 7.67 8.05 -14.27
C ARG A 41 8.63 8.57 -15.34
N GLY A 42 8.27 8.45 -16.63
CA GLY A 42 9.12 8.81 -17.77
C GLY A 42 10.27 7.81 -18.03
N LYS A 43 10.23 6.63 -17.42
CA LYS A 43 11.28 5.58 -17.51
C LYS A 43 10.84 4.37 -18.34
N GLY A 44 9.82 4.53 -19.17
CA GLY A 44 9.32 3.50 -20.10
C GLY A 44 8.43 2.42 -19.47
N LYS A 45 8.53 2.14 -18.17
CA LYS A 45 7.61 1.23 -17.46
C LYS A 45 6.50 2.01 -16.76
N ILE A 46 5.25 1.62 -17.02
CA ILE A 46 4.09 2.03 -16.22
C ILE A 46 4.07 1.20 -14.94
N VAL A 47 3.97 1.88 -13.80
CA VAL A 47 3.98 1.28 -12.46
C VAL A 47 2.55 1.14 -11.96
N ARG A 48 2.15 -0.09 -11.59
CA ARG A 48 0.84 -0.36 -10.96
C ARG A 48 0.92 -0.13 -9.46
N VAL A 49 0.10 0.79 -8.95
CA VAL A 49 0.12 1.20 -7.55
C VAL A 49 -1.22 0.91 -6.90
N GLN A 50 -1.19 0.13 -5.82
CA GLN A 50 -2.33 0.00 -4.92
C GLN A 50 -2.15 0.97 -3.74
N VAL A 51 -3.12 1.84 -3.53
CA VAL A 51 -3.17 2.77 -2.42
C VAL A 51 -3.84 2.10 -1.22
N LYS A 52 -3.29 2.32 -0.02
CA LYS A 52 -3.89 1.90 1.24
C LYS A 52 -3.75 3.00 2.28
N SER A 53 -4.88 3.40 2.86
CA SER A 53 -4.92 4.26 4.05
C SER A 53 -4.64 3.44 5.32
N ARG A 54 -3.77 3.91 6.21
CA ARG A 54 -3.45 3.27 7.49
C ARG A 54 -3.33 4.29 8.61
N SER A 55 -3.84 3.95 9.79
CA SER A 55 -3.57 4.71 11.01
C SER A 55 -2.50 3.98 11.82
N PRO A 56 -1.45 4.68 12.29
CA PRO A 56 -0.38 4.04 13.01
C PRO A 56 -0.86 3.50 14.36
N ARG A 57 -0.35 2.31 14.72
CA ARG A 57 -0.56 1.71 16.04
C ARG A 57 0.79 1.42 16.65
N ASN A 58 1.04 1.92 17.87
CA ASN A 58 2.33 1.76 18.56
C ASN A 58 3.53 2.22 17.70
N LEU A 59 3.40 3.36 17.01
CA LEU A 59 4.40 3.95 16.11
C LEU A 59 4.78 3.03 14.93
N LYS A 60 3.83 2.22 14.47
CA LYS A 60 3.99 1.32 13.32
C LYS A 60 2.80 1.42 12.38
N LEU A 61 3.06 1.32 11.09
CA LEU A 61 2.07 1.08 10.05
C LEU A 61 2.14 -0.40 9.65
N THR A 62 1.06 -1.14 9.85
CA THR A 62 0.95 -2.54 9.46
C THR A 62 0.37 -2.65 8.05
N ILE A 63 1.03 -3.43 7.22
CA ILE A 63 0.69 -3.62 5.81
C ILE A 63 0.57 -5.12 5.56
N GLU A 64 -0.58 -5.54 5.08
CA GLU A 64 -0.85 -6.90 4.65
C GLU A 64 -0.57 -7.05 3.15
N GLY A 65 0.26 -8.02 2.78
CA GLY A 65 0.55 -8.41 1.40
C GLY A 65 -0.56 -9.24 0.76
N TYR A 66 -1.77 -9.20 1.30
CA TYR A 66 -2.94 -9.91 0.79
C TYR A 66 -4.21 -9.08 0.98
N THR A 67 -5.22 -9.37 0.17
CA THR A 67 -6.59 -8.92 0.37
C THR A 67 -7.48 -10.07 0.81
N MET A 68 -8.58 -9.76 1.50
CA MET A 68 -9.58 -10.72 1.93
C MET A 68 -10.86 -10.48 1.15
N SER A 69 -11.35 -11.50 0.45
CA SER A 69 -12.61 -11.45 -0.29
C SER A 69 -13.56 -12.54 0.19
N TYR A 70 -14.86 -12.30 -0.01
CA TYR A 70 -15.87 -13.31 0.20
C TYR A 70 -15.72 -14.42 -0.85
N ASP A 71 -15.79 -15.67 -0.39
CA ASP A 71 -15.70 -16.85 -1.23
C ASP A 71 -17.03 -17.62 -1.15
N PRO A 72 -17.91 -17.50 -2.18
CA PRO A 72 -19.21 -18.14 -2.18
C PRO A 72 -19.13 -19.67 -2.28
N GLU A 73 -18.01 -20.23 -2.73
CA GLU A 73 -17.82 -21.67 -2.94
C GLU A 73 -17.43 -22.39 -1.64
N LYS A 74 -16.97 -21.66 -0.62
CA LYS A 74 -16.66 -22.24 0.69
C LYS A 74 -17.91 -22.39 1.55
N GLY A 75 -18.01 -23.54 2.23
CA GLY A 75 -19.09 -23.84 3.17
C GLY A 75 -19.24 -22.76 4.26
N SER A 76 -20.40 -22.74 4.93
CA SER A 76 -20.86 -21.66 5.85
C SER A 76 -19.84 -21.20 6.90
N ASN A 77 -18.87 -22.04 7.27
CA ASN A 77 -17.94 -21.78 8.36
C ASN A 77 -16.62 -21.11 7.94
N ASN A 78 -16.32 -20.93 6.64
CA ASN A 78 -15.07 -20.28 6.22
C ASN A 78 -15.14 -19.58 4.86
N ARG A 79 -16.05 -18.61 4.71
CA ARG A 79 -16.32 -17.89 3.45
C ARG A 79 -15.31 -16.79 3.12
N VAL A 80 -14.09 -16.88 3.60
CA VAL A 80 -13.05 -15.88 3.31
C VAL A 80 -11.89 -16.51 2.57
N ARG A 81 -11.52 -15.87 1.46
CA ARG A 81 -10.32 -16.19 0.69
C ARG A 81 -9.31 -15.07 0.86
N ARG A 82 -8.04 -15.45 1.07
CA ARG A 82 -6.90 -14.54 0.96
C ARG A 82 -6.36 -14.62 -0.46
N THR A 83 -6.17 -13.46 -1.07
CA THR A 83 -5.48 -13.33 -2.36
C THR A 83 -4.23 -12.52 -2.12
N PHE A 84 -3.07 -13.13 -2.35
CA PHE A 84 -1.78 -12.51 -2.14
C PHE A 84 -1.39 -11.64 -3.32
N TYR A 85 -0.83 -10.47 -3.03
CA TYR A 85 -0.27 -9.60 -4.05
C TYR A 85 1.14 -10.09 -4.40
N ASN A 86 1.50 -9.98 -5.68
CA ASN A 86 2.83 -10.28 -6.18
C ASN A 86 3.20 -9.27 -7.29
N ASN A 87 4.45 -9.33 -7.77
CA ASN A 87 4.96 -8.40 -8.80
C ASN A 87 4.22 -8.51 -10.15
N ASP A 88 3.46 -9.57 -10.39
CA ASP A 88 2.66 -9.72 -11.62
C ASP A 88 1.33 -8.98 -11.51
N ILE A 89 0.90 -8.60 -10.31
CA ILE A 89 -0.40 -7.97 -10.05
C ILE A 89 -0.23 -6.48 -9.71
N VAL A 90 0.67 -6.15 -8.79
CA VAL A 90 0.94 -4.79 -8.30
C VAL A 90 2.44 -4.59 -8.26
N ASP A 91 2.95 -3.39 -8.55
CA ASP A 91 4.38 -3.10 -8.41
C ASP A 91 4.68 -2.50 -7.02
N TYR A 92 3.82 -1.57 -6.56
CA TYR A 92 3.98 -0.87 -5.27
C TYR A 92 2.66 -0.74 -4.51
N PHE A 93 2.77 -0.76 -3.17
CA PHE A 93 1.77 -0.15 -2.31
C PHE A 93 2.14 1.30 -2.00
N ALA A 94 1.21 2.23 -2.16
CA ALA A 94 1.31 3.57 -1.60
C ALA A 94 0.54 3.61 -0.28
N ILE A 95 1.26 3.60 0.85
CA ILE A 95 0.67 3.63 2.18
C ILE A 95 0.56 5.08 2.64
N VAL A 96 -0.67 5.55 2.81
CA VAL A 96 -0.95 6.89 3.33
C VAL A 96 -1.23 6.78 4.82
N ASP A 97 -0.44 7.49 5.62
CA ASP A 97 -0.69 7.64 7.05
C ASP A 97 -1.86 8.63 7.27
N ASN A 98 -2.98 8.14 7.81
CA ASN A 98 -4.19 8.94 8.03
C ASN A 98 -4.03 10.07 9.07
N THR A 99 -2.92 10.07 9.82
CA THR A 99 -2.65 11.09 10.86
C THR A 99 -1.76 12.20 10.35
N THR A 100 -0.82 11.90 9.46
CA THR A 100 0.20 12.85 8.97
C THR A 100 0.10 13.13 7.47
N TYR A 101 -0.66 12.32 6.73
CA TYR A 101 -0.73 12.29 5.27
C TYR A 101 0.62 12.07 4.56
N ASN A 102 1.61 11.55 5.29
CA ASN A 102 2.84 11.06 4.69
C ASN A 102 2.56 9.80 3.86
N ILE A 103 3.30 9.66 2.76
CA ILE A 103 3.17 8.55 1.82
C ILE A 103 4.43 7.70 1.88
N TYR A 104 4.23 6.38 1.94
CA TYR A 104 5.31 5.40 1.90
C TYR A 104 5.08 4.42 0.74
N TYR A 105 5.97 4.44 -0.24
CA TYR A 105 5.95 3.62 -1.44
C TYR A 105 6.71 2.31 -1.19
N VAL A 106 5.96 1.25 -0.87
CA VAL A 106 6.51 -0.07 -0.53
C VAL A 106 6.45 -0.99 -1.74
N PRO A 107 7.59 -1.47 -2.28
CA PRO A 107 7.57 -2.41 -3.38
C PRO A 107 6.93 -3.73 -2.94
N VAL A 108 6.05 -4.30 -3.77
CA VAL A 108 5.32 -5.52 -3.40
C VAL A 108 6.26 -6.72 -3.17
N SER A 109 7.45 -6.70 -3.80
CA SER A 109 8.47 -7.73 -3.66
C SER A 109 8.92 -7.95 -2.21
N ILE A 110 8.65 -7.01 -1.31
CA ILE A 110 8.92 -7.17 0.12
C ILE A 110 8.10 -8.30 0.76
N PHE A 111 7.02 -8.74 0.12
CA PHE A 111 6.10 -9.79 0.56
C PHE A 111 6.42 -11.16 -0.06
N SER A 112 7.60 -11.36 -0.66
CA SER A 112 7.98 -12.65 -1.27
C SER A 112 7.91 -13.82 -0.28
N ASP A 113 8.33 -13.59 0.96
CA ASP A 113 8.47 -14.62 2.00
C ASP A 113 7.70 -14.28 3.29
N ILE A 114 6.97 -13.15 3.28
CA ILE A 114 6.24 -12.65 4.45
C ILE A 114 4.89 -12.07 4.03
N ASP A 115 3.86 -12.34 4.82
CA ASP A 115 2.50 -11.89 4.51
C ASP A 115 2.21 -10.49 5.07
N VAL A 116 2.97 -10.06 6.09
CA VAL A 116 2.71 -8.82 6.83
C VAL A 116 4.02 -8.10 7.10
N VAL A 117 4.03 -6.81 6.80
CA VAL A 117 5.15 -5.89 7.07
C VAL A 117 4.69 -4.84 8.07
N ASN A 118 5.58 -4.50 8.99
CA ASN A 118 5.39 -3.36 9.89
C ASN A 118 6.46 -2.30 9.57
N LEU A 119 6.02 -1.14 9.06
CA LEU A 119 6.89 0.03 8.93
C LEU A 119 6.94 0.78 10.25
N ARG A 120 8.13 1.09 10.73
CA ARG A 120 8.32 1.82 11.99
C ARG A 120 8.47 3.32 11.72
N LEU A 121 7.70 4.13 12.45
CA LEU A 121 7.71 5.59 12.33
C LEU A 121 8.77 6.27 13.22
N SER A 122 9.34 5.53 14.18
CA SER A 122 10.39 6.02 15.08
C SER A 122 11.46 4.95 15.32
N PRO A 123 12.67 5.30 15.81
CA PRO A 123 13.69 4.32 16.18
C PRO A 123 13.27 3.42 17.35
N THR A 124 13.76 2.17 17.36
CA THR A 124 13.47 1.21 18.43
C THR A 124 14.00 1.67 19.78
N LYS A 125 13.28 1.38 20.86
CA LYS A 125 13.71 1.74 22.23
C LYS A 125 15.05 1.11 22.64
N ASN A 126 15.38 -0.06 22.08
CA ASN A 126 16.60 -0.80 22.34
C ASN A 126 17.68 -0.62 21.25
N ASN A 127 17.54 0.39 20.37
CA ASN A 127 18.45 0.63 19.24
C ASN A 127 18.67 -0.58 18.28
N GLN A 128 17.74 -1.53 18.26
CA GLN A 128 17.74 -2.63 17.32
C GLN A 128 17.39 -2.15 15.90
N ASN A 129 18.33 -2.31 14.97
CA ASN A 129 18.12 -1.94 13.57
C ASN A 129 17.96 -3.17 12.64
N LYS A 130 18.45 -4.34 13.05
CA LYS A 130 18.42 -5.56 12.21
C LYS A 130 16.98 -6.09 12.10
N GLY A 131 16.49 -6.22 10.86
CA GLY A 131 15.14 -6.71 10.55
C GLY A 131 14.02 -5.68 10.74
N VAL A 132 14.37 -4.44 11.10
CA VAL A 132 13.41 -3.34 11.22
C VAL A 132 13.30 -2.64 9.87
N LYS A 133 12.07 -2.44 9.42
CA LYS A 133 11.76 -1.65 8.21
C LYS A 133 11.35 -0.26 8.66
N MET A 134 12.19 0.73 8.44
CA MET A 134 11.87 2.11 8.80
C MET A 134 10.98 2.71 7.72
N ALA A 135 9.95 3.45 8.12
CA ALA A 135 9.05 4.10 7.16
C ALA A 135 9.81 5.10 6.28
N SER A 136 10.85 5.74 6.82
CA SER A 136 11.75 6.65 6.10
C SER A 136 12.43 6.01 4.89
N ASP A 137 12.59 4.68 4.87
CA ASP A 137 13.25 3.98 3.76
C ASP A 137 12.35 3.94 2.51
N PHE A 138 11.06 4.27 2.66
CA PHE A 138 10.02 4.15 1.62
C PHE A 138 9.42 5.49 1.20
N VAL A 139 10.01 6.64 1.55
CA VAL A 139 9.49 7.98 1.17
C VAL A 139 9.73 8.34 -0.30
N ASN A 140 10.68 7.65 -0.93
CA ASN A 140 11.01 7.81 -2.34
C ASN A 140 10.23 6.81 -3.17
N PHE A 141 9.66 7.28 -4.28
CA PHE A 141 8.94 6.47 -5.25
C PHE A 141 9.83 6.15 -6.44
#